data_AF-A0A1V9XCN5-F1
#
_entry.id   AF-A0A1V9XCN5-F1
#
_cell.length_a   1.000
_cell.length_b   1.000
_cell.length_c   1.000
_cell.angle_alpha   90.00
_cell.angle_beta   90.00
_cell.angle_gamma   90.00
#
_symmetry.space_group_name_H-M   'P 1'
#
loop_
_entity.id
_entity.type
_entity.pdbx_description
1 polymer ?
#
loop_
_entity_poly.entity_id
_entity_poly.type
_entity_poly.pdbx_seq_one_letter_code
_entity_poly.pdbx_strand_id
1 'polypeptide(L)'
;MTCSTFLMAVVLMFEEENTVNYETLKMHTQLHDDYLLRALQALVEAKILIVEGSGTGDSWPTTHFAWSENGSGSQGTPSPNPACCGPNTTFTLNFQFSNKRGRFKITSAPVKEQAAGREREQTAASLEEDRKAYLQALIVRIMKVRKVAKHSELIEQVISQSSERFRPNVTMIKKCIEGLIDKQYIERMPNTTDEYSYVS
;
A
#
# COMPACT_ATOMS: atom_id res chain seq x y z
N MET A 1 -6.00 24.84 -15.98
CA MET A 1 -6.52 23.53 -15.50
C MET A 1 -5.82 23.23 -14.19
N THR A 2 -6.54 22.92 -13.10
CA THR A 2 -5.88 22.40 -11.88
C THR A 2 -5.95 20.89 -11.95
N CYS A 3 -4.83 20.24 -12.28
CA CYS A 3 -4.75 18.78 -12.31
C CYS A 3 -3.64 18.28 -11.38
N SER A 4 -3.72 17.00 -11.02
CA SER A 4 -2.70 16.30 -10.24
C SER A 4 -1.37 16.25 -11.00
N THR A 5 -0.25 16.10 -10.29
CA THR A 5 1.10 15.95 -10.87
C THR A 5 1.15 14.84 -11.91
N PHE A 6 0.50 13.71 -11.64
CA PHE A 6 0.40 12.58 -12.56
C PHE A 6 -0.37 12.91 -13.84
N LEU A 7 -1.46 13.68 -13.73
CA LEU A 7 -2.23 14.14 -14.89
C LEU A 7 -1.41 15.13 -15.72
N MET A 8 -0.63 16.01 -15.06
CA MET A 8 0.22 16.96 -15.76
C MET A 8 1.33 16.26 -16.52
N ALA A 9 1.97 15.24 -15.93
CA ALA A 9 2.99 14.44 -16.58
C ALA A 9 2.45 13.77 -17.86
N VAL A 10 1.22 13.22 -17.81
CA VAL A 10 0.58 12.63 -19.00
C VAL A 10 0.22 13.69 -20.04
N VAL A 11 -0.31 14.85 -19.64
CA VAL A 11 -0.68 15.92 -20.58
C VAL A 11 0.55 16.51 -21.29
N LEU A 12 1.69 16.64 -20.60
CA LEU A 12 2.94 17.12 -21.19
C LEU A 12 3.45 16.21 -22.31
N MET A 13 3.15 14.91 -22.28
CA MET A 13 3.49 13.98 -23.36
C MET A 13 2.80 14.33 -24.69
N PHE A 14 1.68 15.06 -24.63
CA PHE A 14 0.91 15.45 -25.81
C PHE A 14 1.24 16.87 -26.31
N GLU A 15 2.31 17.49 -25.79
CA GLU A 15 2.76 18.81 -26.27
C GLU A 15 3.44 18.72 -27.64
N GLU A 16 4.19 17.63 -27.88
CA GLU A 16 4.92 17.42 -29.14
C GLU A 16 4.16 16.50 -30.11
N GLU A 17 3.44 15.49 -29.59
CA GLU A 17 2.68 14.52 -30.38
C GLU A 17 1.20 14.48 -29.98
N ASN A 18 0.29 14.61 -30.96
CA ASN A 18 -1.15 14.61 -30.69
C ASN A 18 -1.73 13.21 -30.41
N THR A 19 -0.94 12.16 -30.68
CA THR A 19 -1.34 10.75 -30.60
C THR A 19 -0.19 9.93 -30.04
N VAL A 20 -0.40 9.24 -28.92
CA VAL A 20 0.66 8.50 -28.22
C VAL A 20 0.15 7.14 -27.72
N ASN A 21 0.99 6.11 -27.81
CA ASN A 21 0.70 4.75 -27.36
C ASN A 21 0.87 4.60 -25.84
N TYR A 22 0.13 3.67 -25.24
CA TYR A 22 0.25 3.32 -23.82
C TYR A 22 1.69 2.98 -23.40
N GLU A 23 2.40 2.18 -24.20
CA GLU A 23 3.77 1.76 -23.88
C GLU A 23 4.76 2.92 -23.91
N THR A 24 4.63 3.82 -24.88
CA THR A 24 5.42 5.07 -24.96
C THR A 24 5.14 5.97 -23.76
N LEU A 25 3.86 6.13 -23.38
CA LEU A 25 3.48 6.89 -22.19
C LEU A 25 4.07 6.29 -20.92
N LYS A 26 4.04 4.96 -20.78
CA LYS A 26 4.62 4.25 -19.64
C LYS A 26 6.12 4.44 -19.54
N MET A 27 6.84 4.33 -20.66
CA MET A 27 8.30 4.49 -20.68
C MET A 27 8.73 5.91 -20.29
N HIS A 28 8.04 6.94 -20.81
CA HIS A 28 8.42 8.33 -20.55
C HIS A 28 8.01 8.80 -19.15
N THR A 29 6.81 8.41 -18.71
CA THR A 29 6.31 8.87 -17.41
C THR A 29 6.95 8.10 -16.25
N GLN A 30 7.44 6.88 -16.47
CA GLN A 30 7.93 5.97 -15.42
C GLN A 30 6.92 5.75 -14.28
N LEU A 31 5.63 5.97 -14.54
CA LEU A 31 4.57 5.70 -13.59
C LEU A 31 4.27 4.20 -13.56
N HIS A 32 3.90 3.72 -12.37
CA HIS A 32 3.33 2.39 -12.22
C HIS A 32 1.96 2.32 -12.91
N ASP A 33 1.64 1.15 -13.49
CA ASP A 33 0.47 0.95 -14.37
C ASP A 33 -0.83 1.45 -13.75
N ASP A 34 -1.05 1.17 -12.46
CA ASP A 34 -2.26 1.61 -11.74
C ASP A 34 -2.47 3.13 -11.72
N TYR A 35 -1.39 3.91 -11.60
CA TYR A 35 -1.47 5.36 -11.58
C TYR A 35 -1.65 5.93 -12.99
N LEU A 36 -0.96 5.34 -13.98
CA LEU A 36 -1.05 5.74 -15.38
C LEU A 36 -2.46 5.48 -15.94
N LEU A 37 -3.00 4.27 -15.74
CA LEU A 37 -4.35 3.90 -16.18
C LEU A 37 -5.41 4.81 -15.59
N ARG A 38 -5.26 5.20 -14.31
CA ARG A 38 -6.20 6.09 -13.63
C ARG A 38 -6.11 7.53 -14.11
N ALA A 39 -4.89 7.99 -14.42
CA ALA A 39 -4.68 9.30 -15.02
C ALA A 39 -5.32 9.36 -16.42
N LEU A 40 -5.09 8.33 -17.24
CA LEU A 40 -5.69 8.21 -18.57
C LEU A 40 -7.22 8.12 -18.50
N GLN A 41 -7.76 7.32 -17.59
CA GLN A 41 -9.21 7.25 -17.34
C GLN A 41 -9.80 8.64 -17.03
N ALA A 42 -9.18 9.40 -16.15
CA ALA A 42 -9.68 10.72 -15.78
C ALA A 42 -9.63 11.72 -16.95
N LEU A 43 -8.63 11.62 -17.83
CA LEU A 43 -8.53 12.43 -19.04
C LEU A 43 -9.56 12.03 -20.11
N VAL A 44 -9.87 10.74 -20.23
CA VAL A 44 -10.91 10.21 -21.12
C VAL A 44 -12.31 10.60 -20.61
N GLU A 45 -12.59 10.47 -19.32
CA GLU A 45 -13.86 10.91 -18.70
C GLU A 45 -14.06 12.42 -18.83
N ALA A 46 -12.97 13.19 -18.73
CA ALA A 46 -12.98 14.63 -18.98
C ALA A 46 -13.09 14.98 -20.48
N LYS A 47 -13.15 13.99 -21.38
CA LYS A 47 -13.19 14.14 -22.85
C LYS A 47 -12.00 14.92 -23.41
N ILE A 48 -10.85 14.85 -22.74
CA ILE A 48 -9.61 15.49 -23.20
C ILE A 48 -8.82 14.54 -24.10
N LEU A 49 -8.87 13.24 -23.81
CA LEU A 49 -8.28 12.20 -24.65
C LEU A 49 -9.37 11.32 -25.28
N ILE A 50 -9.11 10.86 -26.50
CA ILE A 50 -9.88 9.90 -27.27
C ILE A 50 -9.04 8.63 -27.38
N VAL A 51 -9.68 7.46 -27.27
CA VAL A 51 -9.00 6.16 -27.39
C VAL A 51 -9.25 5.58 -28.78
N GLU A 52 -8.18 5.25 -29.50
CA GLU A 52 -8.25 4.59 -30.81
C GLU A 52 -7.86 3.12 -30.65
N GLY A 53 -8.86 2.22 -30.61
CA GLY A 53 -8.62 0.78 -30.44
C GLY A 53 -9.90 -0.07 -30.30
N SER A 54 -10.28 -0.74 -31.39
CA SER A 54 -11.36 -1.74 -31.59
C SER A 54 -12.80 -1.31 -31.27
N GLY A 55 -13.63 -1.28 -32.32
CA GLY A 55 -14.99 -0.75 -32.28
C GLY A 55 -16.00 -1.60 -31.52
N THR A 56 -16.80 -0.92 -30.69
CA THR A 56 -18.23 -0.66 -30.89
C THR A 56 -18.63 0.39 -29.86
N GLY A 57 -19.12 1.55 -30.32
CA GLY A 57 -19.98 2.46 -29.57
C GLY A 57 -19.42 3.10 -28.29
N ASP A 58 -19.09 4.40 -28.38
CA ASP A 58 -19.24 5.43 -27.33
C ASP A 58 -19.46 4.93 -25.90
N SER A 59 -18.47 4.24 -25.32
CA SER A 59 -18.42 4.03 -23.88
C SER A 59 -17.05 3.48 -23.49
N TRP A 60 -16.20 4.35 -22.94
CA TRP A 60 -15.50 3.95 -21.72
C TRP A 60 -16.56 3.31 -20.82
N PRO A 61 -16.35 2.14 -20.19
CA PRO A 61 -17.39 1.56 -19.36
C PRO A 61 -17.75 2.59 -18.31
N THR A 62 -18.90 3.26 -18.51
CA THR A 62 -19.60 3.98 -17.47
C THR A 62 -20.15 2.86 -16.61
N THR A 63 -19.25 2.23 -15.84
CA THR A 63 -19.66 1.71 -14.56
C THR A 63 -20.01 2.97 -13.76
N HIS A 64 -21.26 3.40 -13.95
CA HIS A 64 -22.11 3.56 -12.79
C HIS A 64 -21.86 2.30 -11.96
N PHE A 65 -20.92 2.38 -11.01
CA PHE A 65 -20.84 1.45 -9.90
C PHE A 65 -22.13 1.69 -9.12
N ALA A 66 -23.23 1.19 -9.68
CA ALA A 66 -24.49 1.03 -8.99
C ALA A 66 -24.17 0.10 -7.83
N TRP A 67 -24.13 0.69 -6.64
CA TRP A 67 -24.21 -0.06 -5.41
C TRP A 67 -25.51 -0.87 -5.49
N SER A 68 -25.40 -2.18 -5.64
CA SER A 68 -26.48 -3.08 -5.29
C SER A 68 -26.34 -3.35 -3.80
N GLU A 69 -27.06 -2.57 -2.99
CA GLU A 69 -27.49 -3.02 -1.67
C GLU A 69 -28.53 -4.12 -1.92
N ASN A 70 -28.14 -5.38 -1.73
CA ASN A 70 -28.87 -6.36 -0.92
C ASN A 70 -28.28 -7.78 -1.07
N GLY A 71 -27.86 -8.33 0.08
CA GLY A 71 -28.29 -9.65 0.53
C GLY A 71 -27.87 -10.90 -0.27
N SER A 72 -26.89 -11.60 0.30
CA SER A 72 -26.74 -13.06 0.36
C SER A 72 -26.12 -13.80 -0.83
N GLY A 73 -25.03 -14.51 -0.53
CA GLY A 73 -24.77 -15.83 -1.10
C GLY A 73 -23.65 -15.92 -2.14
N SER A 74 -22.61 -16.67 -1.75
CA SER A 74 -21.66 -17.42 -2.60
C SER A 74 -20.52 -16.67 -3.31
N GLN A 75 -19.34 -17.28 -3.18
CA GLN A 75 -18.02 -16.81 -3.55
C GLN A 75 -17.83 -16.68 -5.06
N GLY A 76 -17.25 -15.56 -5.47
CA GLY A 76 -16.58 -15.37 -6.74
C GLY A 76 -15.83 -14.05 -6.66
N THR A 77 -14.51 -14.09 -6.54
CA THR A 77 -13.66 -12.90 -6.51
C THR A 77 -13.80 -12.13 -7.82
N PRO A 78 -14.31 -10.89 -7.85
CA PRO A 78 -14.19 -10.06 -9.03
C PRO A 78 -12.76 -9.50 -9.05
N SER A 79 -11.87 -10.21 -9.75
CA SER A 79 -10.63 -9.62 -10.23
C SER A 79 -11.00 -8.37 -11.04
N PRO A 80 -10.39 -7.20 -10.78
CA PRO A 80 -10.57 -6.05 -11.64
C PRO A 80 -9.88 -6.38 -12.96
N ASN A 81 -10.64 -6.85 -13.95
CA ASN A 81 -10.11 -7.10 -15.29
C ASN A 81 -9.59 -5.75 -15.84
N PRO A 82 -8.27 -5.59 -16.11
CA PRO A 82 -7.72 -4.43 -16.79
C PRO A 82 -7.98 -4.54 -18.31
N ALA A 83 -9.19 -4.97 -18.69
CA ALA A 83 -9.46 -5.49 -20.03
C ALA A 83 -9.68 -4.42 -21.11
N CYS A 84 -9.40 -3.14 -20.86
CA CYS A 84 -9.64 -2.07 -21.82
C CYS A 84 -8.40 -1.31 -22.29
N CYS A 85 -7.22 -1.52 -21.70
CA CYS A 85 -5.99 -0.83 -22.10
C CYS A 85 -4.89 -1.87 -22.36
N GLY A 86 -4.87 -2.43 -23.57
CA GLY A 86 -3.76 -3.26 -24.03
C GLY A 86 -2.52 -2.39 -24.29
N PRO A 87 -1.32 -2.99 -24.43
CA PRO A 87 -0.09 -2.24 -24.74
C PRO A 87 -0.17 -1.44 -26.04
N ASN A 88 -1.06 -1.85 -26.96
CA ASN A 88 -1.30 -1.20 -28.25
C ASN A 88 -2.44 -0.16 -28.22
N THR A 89 -3.00 0.15 -27.06
CA THR A 89 -4.04 1.18 -26.96
C THR A 89 -3.42 2.56 -27.23
N THR A 90 -3.97 3.25 -28.22
CA THR A 90 -3.50 4.57 -28.66
C THR A 90 -4.43 5.65 -28.13
N PHE A 91 -3.88 6.75 -27.66
CA PHE A 91 -4.62 7.90 -27.14
C PHE A 91 -4.36 9.11 -28.02
N THR A 92 -5.41 9.85 -28.39
CA THR A 92 -5.36 11.06 -29.22
C THR A 92 -5.97 12.25 -28.48
N LEU A 93 -5.41 13.45 -28.63
CA LEU A 93 -5.94 14.67 -28.02
C LEU A 93 -7.26 15.11 -28.67
N ASN A 94 -8.27 15.41 -27.86
CA ASN A 94 -9.57 15.88 -28.34
C ASN A 94 -9.56 17.39 -28.61
N PHE A 95 -9.32 17.78 -29.86
CA PHE A 95 -9.40 19.19 -30.30
C PHE A 95 -10.84 19.75 -30.34
N GLN A 96 -11.86 18.91 -30.31
CA GLN A 96 -13.27 19.33 -30.28
C GLN A 96 -13.81 19.52 -28.85
N PHE A 97 -12.92 19.53 -27.86
CA PHE A 97 -13.31 19.70 -26.47
C PHE A 97 -14.00 21.06 -26.23
N SER A 98 -15.24 21.03 -25.74
CA SER A 98 -16.01 22.22 -25.39
C SER A 98 -16.58 22.07 -23.98
N ASN A 99 -16.23 23.01 -23.10
CA ASN A 99 -16.73 23.07 -21.73
C ASN A 99 -17.31 24.45 -21.44
N LYS A 100 -18.53 24.48 -20.90
CA LYS A 100 -19.24 25.73 -20.54
C LYS A 100 -18.54 26.52 -19.41
N ARG A 101 -17.60 25.92 -18.69
CA ARG A 101 -16.82 26.55 -17.62
C ARG A 101 -15.39 26.84 -18.07
N GLY A 102 -14.94 28.09 -17.96
CA GLY A 102 -13.55 28.49 -18.26
C GLY A 102 -12.49 27.93 -17.31
N ARG A 103 -12.91 27.37 -16.16
CA ARG A 103 -12.05 26.61 -15.24
C ARG A 103 -12.78 25.34 -14.81
N PHE A 104 -12.17 24.18 -15.02
CA PHE A 104 -12.66 22.90 -14.55
C PHE A 104 -11.53 22.10 -13.90
N LYS A 105 -11.88 21.28 -12.90
CA LYS A 105 -10.96 20.46 -12.13
C LYS A 105 -11.11 19.01 -12.57
N ILE A 106 -10.03 18.41 -13.01
CA ILE A 106 -9.98 16.97 -13.30
C ILE A 106 -9.51 16.30 -12.02
N THR A 107 -10.40 15.56 -11.39
CA THR A 107 -10.08 14.78 -10.19
C THR A 107 -9.99 13.33 -10.62
N SER A 108 -8.79 12.77 -10.65
CA SER A 108 -8.64 11.32 -10.70
C SER A 108 -9.24 10.73 -9.44
N ALA A 109 -10.05 9.67 -9.55
CA ALA A 109 -10.60 8.99 -8.40
C ALA A 109 -9.48 8.65 -7.39
N PRO A 110 -9.72 8.65 -6.06
CA PRO A 110 -8.72 8.22 -5.10
C PRO A 110 -8.30 6.79 -5.44
N VAL A 111 -7.01 6.46 -5.34
CA VAL A 111 -6.54 5.12 -5.64
C VAL A 111 -7.31 4.15 -4.75
N LYS A 112 -8.01 3.18 -5.37
CA LYS A 112 -8.78 2.17 -4.63
C LYS A 112 -7.84 1.47 -3.64
N GLU A 113 -8.41 1.00 -2.54
CA GLU A 113 -7.87 0.25 -1.38
C GLU A 113 -6.53 -0.52 -1.56
N GLN A 114 -6.10 -0.92 -2.75
CA GLN A 114 -4.87 -1.66 -3.01
C GLN A 114 -3.58 -0.82 -2.89
N ALA A 115 -3.53 0.41 -3.41
CA ALA A 115 -2.34 1.27 -3.21
C ALA A 115 -2.33 1.92 -1.81
N ALA A 116 -3.50 2.33 -1.32
CA ALA A 116 -3.68 2.73 0.09
C ALA A 116 -3.41 1.56 1.04
N GLY A 117 -3.66 0.32 0.61
CA GLY A 117 -3.34 -0.91 1.31
C GLY A 117 -1.84 -1.10 1.41
N ARG A 118 -1.08 -0.83 0.35
CA ARG A 118 0.38 -0.87 0.36
C ARG A 118 0.99 0.24 1.24
N GLU A 119 0.46 1.46 1.20
CA GLU A 119 0.89 2.53 2.12
C GLU A 119 0.53 2.21 3.58
N ARG A 120 -0.65 1.65 3.84
CA ARG A 120 -1.05 1.14 5.16
C ARG A 120 -0.20 -0.03 5.62
N GLU A 121 0.18 -0.93 4.71
CA GLU A 121 1.00 -2.10 5.00
C GLU A 121 2.45 -1.68 5.30
N GLN A 122 3.00 -0.73 4.54
CA GLN A 122 4.29 -0.12 4.87
C GLN A 122 4.25 0.56 6.25
N THR A 123 3.17 1.31 6.53
CA THR A 123 2.99 1.93 7.85
C THR A 123 2.88 0.88 8.95
N ALA A 124 2.11 -0.19 8.73
CA ALA A 124 1.97 -1.28 9.69
C ALA A 124 3.28 -2.04 9.92
N ALA A 125 4.08 -2.24 8.88
CA ALA A 125 5.40 -2.87 8.97
C ALA A 125 6.37 -2.02 9.80
N SER A 126 6.40 -0.71 9.56
CA SER A 126 7.22 0.22 10.37
C SER A 126 6.81 0.19 11.84
N LEU A 127 5.50 0.17 12.13
CA LEU A 127 5.00 0.07 13.51
C LEU A 127 5.35 -1.26 14.17
N GLU A 128 5.32 -2.36 13.42
CA GLU A 128 5.71 -3.69 13.91
C GLU A 128 7.20 -3.72 14.28
N GLU A 129 8.04 -3.04 13.50
CA GLU A 129 9.47 -2.88 13.81
C GLU A 129 9.70 -2.05 15.08
N ASP A 130 9.01 -0.93 15.23
CA ASP A 130 9.06 -0.11 16.44
C ASP A 130 8.62 -0.89 17.69
N ARG A 131 7.56 -1.71 17.57
CA ARG A 131 7.10 -2.59 18.64
C ARG A 131 8.16 -3.64 19.00
N LYS A 132 8.84 -4.24 18.02
CA LYS A 132 9.94 -5.18 18.27
C LYS A 132 11.09 -4.50 19.01
N ALA A 133 11.50 -3.32 18.56
CA ALA A 133 12.57 -2.55 19.19
C ALA A 133 12.22 -2.20 20.65
N TYR A 134 10.97 -1.77 20.90
CA TYR A 134 10.47 -1.51 22.25
C TYR A 134 10.51 -2.76 23.15
N LEU A 135 10.02 -3.91 22.65
CA LEU A 135 10.02 -5.16 23.41
C LEU A 135 11.44 -5.63 23.72
N GLN A 136 12.37 -5.53 22.77
CA GLN A 136 13.78 -5.87 22.99
C GLN A 136 14.40 -5.02 24.10
N ALA A 137 14.20 -3.70 24.05
CA ALA A 137 14.70 -2.79 25.08
C ALA A 137 14.09 -3.08 26.46
N LEU A 138 12.79 -3.39 26.51
CA LEU A 138 12.08 -3.73 27.74
C LEU A 138 12.59 -5.04 28.36
N ILE A 139 12.80 -6.08 27.56
CA ILE A 139 13.36 -7.35 28.00
C ILE A 139 14.76 -7.13 28.59
N VAL A 140 15.64 -6.42 27.88
CA VAL A 140 17.00 -6.11 28.36
C VAL A 140 16.94 -5.31 29.67
N ARG A 141 16.02 -4.35 29.80
CA ARG A 141 15.82 -3.59 31.04
C ARG A 141 15.45 -4.50 32.23
N ILE A 142 14.51 -5.42 32.04
CA ILE A 142 14.08 -6.36 33.09
C ILE A 142 15.23 -7.29 33.48
N MET A 143 15.90 -7.87 32.48
CA MET A 143 17.01 -8.82 32.67
C MET A 143 18.24 -8.17 33.32
N LYS A 144 18.57 -6.93 32.95
CA LYS A 144 19.71 -6.19 33.53
C LYS A 144 19.55 -5.99 35.04
N VAL A 145 18.33 -5.80 35.52
CA VAL A 145 18.01 -5.63 36.95
C VAL A 145 17.97 -6.98 37.68
N ARG A 146 17.27 -7.97 37.14
CA ARG A 146 17.08 -9.27 37.82
C ARG A 146 18.29 -10.22 37.71
N LYS A 147 19.17 -10.02 36.73
CA LYS A 147 20.30 -10.89 36.34
C LYS A 147 19.91 -12.28 35.86
N VAL A 148 18.94 -12.93 36.50
CA VAL A 148 18.40 -14.24 36.14
C VAL A 148 16.87 -14.19 36.22
N ALA A 149 16.18 -14.80 35.25
CA ALA A 149 14.72 -14.90 35.26
C ALA A 149 14.21 -16.14 34.52
N LYS A 150 13.11 -16.72 35.01
CA LYS A 150 12.39 -17.80 34.34
C LYS A 150 11.59 -17.29 33.13
N HIS A 151 11.37 -18.15 32.14
CA HIS A 151 10.65 -17.82 30.92
C HIS A 151 9.22 -17.29 31.18
N SER A 152 8.43 -17.99 32.01
CA SER A 152 7.05 -17.54 32.34
C SER A 152 7.05 -16.16 33.00
N GLU A 153 7.90 -15.98 34.01
CA GLU A 153 8.00 -14.71 34.75
C GLU A 153 8.45 -13.53 33.87
N LEU A 154 9.37 -13.78 32.94
CA LEU A 154 9.85 -12.77 32.00
C LEU A 154 8.73 -12.33 31.05
N ILE A 155 7.98 -13.29 30.49
CA ILE A 155 6.84 -12.99 29.60
C ILE A 155 5.76 -12.20 30.35
N GLU A 156 5.38 -12.62 31.56
CA GLU A 156 4.38 -11.94 32.38
C GLU A 156 4.79 -10.49 32.69
N GLN A 157 6.05 -10.26 33.05
CA GLN A 157 6.56 -8.91 33.30
C GLN A 157 6.57 -8.04 32.04
N VAL A 158 6.96 -8.60 30.89
CA VAL A 158 6.95 -7.87 29.61
C VAL A 158 5.52 -7.49 29.24
N ILE A 159 4.55 -8.40 29.37
CA ILE A 159 3.14 -8.12 29.09
C ILE A 159 2.62 -7.04 30.03
N SER A 160 2.92 -7.14 31.33
CA SER A 160 2.51 -6.18 32.34
C SER A 160 3.02 -4.76 32.02
N GLN A 161 4.32 -4.60 31.74
CA GLN A 161 4.93 -3.29 31.46
C GLN A 161 4.66 -2.74 30.06
N SER A 162 4.32 -3.59 29.08
CA SER A 162 3.97 -3.12 27.72
C SER A 162 2.49 -2.75 27.58
N SER A 163 1.62 -3.26 28.47
CA SER A 163 0.16 -3.12 28.40
C SER A 163 -0.36 -1.68 28.36
N GLU A 164 0.41 -0.72 28.91
CA GLU A 164 0.09 0.72 28.87
C GLU A 164 0.12 1.29 27.44
N ARG A 165 0.96 0.73 26.56
CA ARG A 165 1.14 1.21 25.18
C ARG A 165 0.45 0.33 24.16
N PHE A 166 0.62 -0.99 24.27
CA PHE A 166 0.01 -1.97 23.37
C PHE A 166 -0.01 -3.35 24.02
N ARG A 167 -0.80 -4.27 23.47
CA ARG A 167 -0.84 -5.66 23.92
C ARG A 167 0.00 -6.54 22.97
N PRO A 168 1.26 -6.87 23.32
CA PRO A 168 2.08 -7.74 22.48
C PRO A 168 1.55 -9.18 22.49
N ASN A 169 1.70 -9.87 21.37
CA ASN A 169 1.47 -11.31 21.29
C ASN A 169 2.66 -12.07 21.90
N VAL A 170 2.40 -13.14 22.64
CA VAL A 170 3.43 -14.04 23.21
C VAL A 170 4.41 -14.51 22.14
N THR A 171 3.94 -14.81 20.92
CA THR A 171 4.80 -15.23 19.80
C THR A 171 5.83 -14.15 19.43
N MET A 172 5.45 -12.87 19.49
CA MET A 172 6.34 -11.75 19.20
C MET A 172 7.41 -11.60 20.28
N ILE A 173 7.01 -11.75 21.56
CA ILE A 173 7.94 -11.70 22.71
C ILE A 173 8.97 -12.84 22.59
N LYS A 174 8.52 -14.07 22.30
CA LYS A 174 9.41 -15.22 22.10
C LYS A 174 10.44 -14.96 21.00
N LYS A 175 10.01 -14.44 19.84
CA LYS A 175 10.93 -14.04 18.76
C LYS A 175 11.94 -12.97 19.20
N CYS A 176 11.51 -12.02 20.02
CA CYS A 176 12.42 -10.99 20.56
C CYS A 176 13.45 -11.59 21.54
N ILE A 177 13.05 -12.58 22.36
CA ILE A 177 13.97 -13.29 23.27
C ILE A 177 15.02 -14.06 22.46
N GLU A 178 14.63 -14.84 21.45
CA GLU A 178 15.60 -15.55 20.59
C GLU A 178 16.58 -14.57 19.93
N GLY A 179 16.08 -13.46 19.36
CA GLY A 179 16.94 -12.44 18.77
C GLY A 179 17.85 -11.71 19.76
N LEU A 180 17.55 -11.71 21.07
CA LEU A 180 18.44 -11.18 22.10
C LEU A 180 19.49 -12.20 22.55
N ILE A 181 19.20 -13.51 22.43
CA ILE A 181 20.18 -14.59 22.61
C ILE A 181 21.21 -14.54 21.47
N ASP A 182 20.74 -14.41 20.23
CA ASP A 182 21.61 -14.31 19.04
C ASP A 182 22.56 -13.11 19.11
N LYS A 183 22.08 -11.99 19.68
CA LYS A 183 22.86 -10.77 19.90
C LYS A 183 23.72 -10.81 21.18
N GLN A 184 23.71 -11.93 21.91
CA GLN A 184 24.47 -12.15 23.14
C GLN A 184 24.15 -11.14 24.27
N TYR A 185 22.91 -10.64 24.35
CA TYR A 185 22.47 -9.84 25.50
C TYR A 185 21.98 -10.70 26.67
N ILE A 186 21.49 -11.90 26.36
CA ILE A 186 21.03 -12.90 27.33
C ILE A 186 21.47 -14.28 26.87
N GLU A 187 21.63 -15.21 27.79
CA GLU A 187 21.99 -16.60 27.50
C GLU A 187 21.04 -17.56 28.21
N ARG A 188 20.92 -18.79 27.69
CA ARG A 188 20.21 -19.87 28.36
C ARG A 188 21.13 -20.51 29.39
N MET A 189 20.61 -20.74 30.59
CA MET A 189 21.38 -21.44 31.62
C MET A 189 21.65 -22.90 31.16
N PRO A 190 22.86 -23.44 31.39
CA PRO A 190 23.21 -24.80 30.96
C PRO A 190 22.42 -25.90 31.67
N ASN A 191 21.85 -25.58 32.83
CA ASN A 191 21.13 -26.54 33.68
C ASN A 191 19.61 -26.59 33.38
N THR A 192 19.06 -25.55 32.73
CA THR A 192 17.61 -25.35 32.60
C THR A 192 17.27 -24.55 31.33
N THR A 193 16.44 -25.11 30.44
CA THR A 193 16.02 -24.46 29.18
C THR A 193 15.10 -23.26 29.39
N ASP A 194 14.41 -23.22 30.53
CA ASP A 194 13.40 -22.22 30.88
C ASP A 194 13.94 -21.06 31.72
N GLU A 195 15.27 -20.95 31.86
CA GLU A 195 15.92 -19.93 32.67
C GLU A 195 16.96 -19.16 31.85
N TYR A 196 16.87 -17.83 31.94
CA TYR A 196 17.73 -16.91 31.20
C TYR A 196 18.65 -16.18 32.17
N SER A 197 19.89 -15.96 31.75
CA SER A 197 20.89 -15.13 32.43
C SER A 197 21.22 -13.91 31.57
N TYR A 198 21.45 -12.76 32.21
CA TYR A 198 21.89 -11.54 31.53
C TYR A 198 23.40 -11.57 31.29
N VAL A 199 23.80 -11.43 30.01
CA VAL A 199 25.20 -11.35 29.61
C VAL A 199 25.61 -9.88 29.67
N SER A 200 26.55 -9.58 30.57
CA SER A 200 27.07 -8.23 30.78
C SER A 200 28.34 -7.98 30.00
#